data_AF-A0A0D2RN83-F1
#
_entry.id   AF-A0A0D2RN83-F1
#
_cell.length_a   1.000
_cell.length_b   1.000
_cell.length_c   1.000
_cell.angle_alpha   90.00
_cell.angle_beta   90.00
_cell.angle_gamma   90.00
#
_symmetry.space_group_name_H-M   'P 1'
#
loop_
_entity.id
_entity.type
_entity.pdbx_description
1 polymer ?
#
loop_
_entity_poly.entity_id
_entity_poly.type
_entity_poly.pdbx_seq_one_letter_code
_entity_poly.pdbx_strand_id
1 'polypeptide(L)'
;MSSQTVPPASTTRRDSQKRRSNSTKKSHSFNHAKPMSPSSIPGERTVKKLRLSKALTIPEGTTVSEACRRMAARRVNAVLLTDSNALLSGIVTDKDVATRVIGEGLKPEQTVVSKIMTPSPIFVSADSLAIEALQKMVQGKFRHLPVVENGEVIAMLDITKCLYDAISRMEKAVEQGNAIASSVDQNGSKASHAFMETLRERMFKPSLSSIIAENSDVAVVSSSDPVCVAAKKMRDLRVNSVVTVTGNKIQGILTSKDILMRVVAQNLSPELTPVEKVMTPNPECVTVETTILDALHLMHDGKFLHLPVLDKDGNVAACLDVLDITHAAISMVESSSGVALNEVSSTMMQKFWDSALALDPPVKCLQSWHWMVQMLENYHPIIPLATGTHFLSNLRILRVVYIDSVLVLRI
;
A
#
# COMPACT_ATOMS: atom_id res chain seq x y z
N MET A 1 -26.78 -39.42 55.63
CA MET A 1 -28.19 -39.86 55.63
C MET A 1 -28.90 -38.94 54.65
N SER A 2 -29.49 -39.28 53.52
CA SER A 2 -29.89 -40.51 52.82
C SER A 2 -30.42 -39.99 51.46
N SER A 3 -29.85 -40.32 50.31
CA SER A 3 -30.27 -41.39 49.39
C SER A 3 -31.64 -41.19 48.70
N GLN A 4 -31.58 -41.05 47.36
CA GLN A 4 -32.46 -41.66 46.33
C GLN A 4 -33.94 -41.20 46.29
N THR A 5 -34.71 -41.23 45.18
CA THR A 5 -34.84 -42.27 44.13
C THR A 5 -35.75 -41.76 42.99
N VAL A 6 -35.53 -42.27 41.77
CA VAL A 6 -36.44 -42.23 40.59
C VAL A 6 -37.60 -43.23 40.76
N PRO A 7 -38.75 -43.08 40.06
CA PRO A 7 -39.26 -44.17 39.21
C PRO A 7 -40.08 -43.65 37.97
N PRO A 8 -40.77 -44.48 37.15
CA PRO A 8 -40.24 -45.25 36.02
C PRO A 8 -41.03 -45.07 34.68
N ALA A 9 -40.62 -45.79 33.63
CA ALA A 9 -41.28 -45.85 32.33
C ALA A 9 -42.33 -46.98 32.22
N SER A 10 -43.38 -46.80 31.41
CA SER A 10 -44.17 -47.91 30.84
C SER A 10 -44.90 -47.55 29.52
N THR A 11 -44.58 -48.35 28.51
CA THR A 11 -45.20 -48.65 27.20
C THR A 11 -46.73 -48.85 27.18
N THR A 12 -47.44 -48.51 26.07
CA THR A 12 -47.99 -49.48 25.07
C THR A 12 -48.95 -48.89 23.99
N ARG A 13 -48.76 -49.39 22.75
CA ARG A 13 -49.74 -49.88 21.70
C ARG A 13 -50.69 -48.92 20.95
N ARG A 14 -50.53 -48.84 19.60
CA ARG A 14 -51.31 -49.49 18.47
C ARG A 14 -52.49 -48.62 18.02
N ASP A 15 -52.95 -48.52 16.77
CA ASP A 15 -52.87 -49.26 15.49
C ASP A 15 -53.32 -48.24 14.39
N SER A 16 -52.61 -48.05 13.27
CA SER A 16 -52.68 -48.73 11.96
C SER A 16 -53.90 -48.44 11.04
N GLN A 17 -53.61 -47.97 9.81
CA GLN A 17 -54.12 -48.38 8.48
C GLN A 17 -53.75 -47.28 7.45
N LYS A 18 -52.78 -47.42 6.52
CA LYS A 18 -52.50 -48.40 5.44
C LYS A 18 -53.30 -48.15 4.15
N ARG A 19 -52.61 -47.74 3.08
CA ARG A 19 -52.73 -48.16 1.64
C ARG A 19 -51.83 -47.24 0.79
N ARG A 20 -51.02 -47.67 -0.20
CA ARG A 20 -50.77 -48.98 -0.83
C ARG A 20 -49.53 -48.82 -1.78
N SER A 21 -48.63 -49.83 -1.78
CA SER A 21 -47.88 -50.48 -2.90
C SER A 21 -47.44 -49.66 -4.14
N ASN A 22 -46.28 -49.86 -4.78
CA ASN A 22 -45.43 -51.04 -4.94
C ASN A 22 -44.06 -50.64 -5.53
N SER A 23 -43.05 -51.47 -5.29
CA SER A 23 -41.65 -51.35 -5.70
C SER A 23 -41.37 -51.79 -7.15
N THR A 24 -40.41 -51.12 -7.81
CA THR A 24 -39.48 -51.75 -8.77
C THR A 24 -38.13 -51.02 -8.79
N LYS A 25 -37.05 -51.80 -8.65
CA LYS A 25 -35.65 -51.39 -8.63
C LYS A 25 -35.19 -50.89 -10.01
N LYS A 26 -34.41 -49.81 -10.06
CA LYS A 26 -33.33 -49.62 -11.04
C LYS A 26 -32.17 -48.85 -10.39
N SER A 27 -30.99 -49.43 -10.50
CA SER A 27 -29.68 -48.94 -10.10
C SER A 27 -29.27 -47.70 -10.90
N HIS A 28 -28.87 -46.62 -10.23
CA HIS A 28 -28.01 -45.60 -10.83
C HIS A 28 -26.94 -45.13 -9.85
N SER A 29 -25.70 -45.28 -10.32
CA SER A 29 -24.46 -44.72 -9.77
C SER A 29 -24.62 -43.24 -9.45
N PHE A 30 -24.41 -42.85 -8.20
CA PHE A 30 -24.28 -41.44 -7.83
C PHE A 30 -22.87 -40.97 -8.18
N ASN A 31 -22.74 -40.30 -9.33
CA ASN A 31 -21.55 -39.51 -9.64
C ASN A 31 -21.45 -38.35 -8.65
N HIS A 32 -20.34 -38.29 -7.92
CA HIS A 32 -19.93 -37.10 -7.16
C HIS A 32 -19.74 -35.92 -8.11
N ALA A 33 -20.66 -34.94 -8.05
CA ALA A 33 -20.46 -33.65 -8.67
C ALA A 33 -19.43 -32.85 -7.85
N LYS A 34 -18.33 -32.49 -8.50
CA LYS A 34 -17.34 -31.51 -8.01
C LYS A 34 -18.05 -30.19 -7.64
N PRO A 35 -17.65 -29.50 -6.55
CA PRO A 35 -18.12 -28.14 -6.30
C PRO A 35 -17.74 -27.24 -7.47
N MET A 36 -18.72 -26.50 -7.99
CA MET A 36 -18.55 -25.52 -9.05
C MET A 36 -17.61 -24.40 -8.56
N SER A 37 -16.49 -24.23 -9.26
CA SER A 37 -15.68 -23.02 -9.21
C SER A 37 -16.55 -21.82 -9.62
N PRO A 38 -16.49 -20.67 -8.92
CA PRO A 38 -17.22 -19.48 -9.33
C PRO A 38 -16.71 -19.04 -10.70
N SER A 39 -17.62 -18.99 -11.66
CA SER A 39 -17.38 -18.50 -13.02
C SER A 39 -16.92 -17.04 -12.96
N SER A 40 -15.66 -16.79 -13.28
CA SER A 40 -15.13 -15.44 -13.44
C SER A 40 -15.85 -14.73 -14.59
N ILE A 41 -16.46 -13.58 -14.31
CA ILE A 41 -16.97 -12.67 -15.34
C ILE A 41 -15.76 -12.18 -16.16
N PRO A 42 -15.79 -12.19 -17.50
CA PRO A 42 -14.69 -11.69 -18.32
C PRO A 42 -14.47 -10.20 -18.04
N GLY A 43 -13.38 -9.85 -17.36
CA GLY A 43 -13.00 -8.47 -17.03
C GLY A 43 -12.56 -8.25 -15.58
N GLU A 44 -12.91 -9.14 -14.65
CA GLU A 44 -12.64 -8.90 -13.24
C GLU A 44 -11.20 -9.26 -12.83
N ARG A 45 -10.48 -8.27 -12.28
CA ARG A 45 -9.11 -8.44 -11.77
C ARG A 45 -9.14 -8.81 -10.30
N THR A 46 -8.44 -9.88 -9.95
CA THR A 46 -8.27 -10.32 -8.56
C THR A 46 -7.04 -9.69 -7.90
N VAL A 47 -6.97 -9.74 -6.57
CA VAL A 47 -5.84 -9.21 -5.77
C VAL A 47 -4.50 -9.79 -6.20
N LYS A 48 -4.42 -11.09 -6.51
CA LYS A 48 -3.17 -11.73 -6.99
C LYS A 48 -2.64 -11.18 -8.31
N LYS A 49 -3.49 -10.51 -9.10
CA LYS A 49 -3.06 -9.82 -10.32
C LYS A 49 -2.54 -8.41 -10.04
N LEU A 50 -2.66 -7.87 -8.81
CA LEU A 50 -2.10 -6.58 -8.43
C LEU A 50 -0.62 -6.69 -8.08
N ARG A 51 0.05 -5.54 -7.96
CA ARG A 51 1.46 -5.49 -7.55
C ARG A 51 1.59 -5.72 -6.04
N LEU A 52 1.81 -6.98 -5.68
CA LEU A 52 2.01 -7.41 -4.30
C LEU A 52 3.47 -7.23 -3.84
N SER A 53 3.65 -7.00 -2.54
CA SER A 53 4.96 -6.95 -1.88
C SER A 53 5.14 -8.16 -0.99
N LYS A 54 6.36 -8.69 -0.90
CA LYS A 54 6.67 -9.73 0.08
C LYS A 54 6.42 -9.20 1.49
N ALA A 55 5.60 -9.91 2.27
CA ALA A 55 5.36 -9.57 3.66
C ALA A 55 6.63 -9.75 4.49
N LEU A 56 6.90 -8.80 5.39
CA LEU A 56 7.79 -9.01 6.52
C LEU A 56 6.93 -9.53 7.67
N THR A 57 7.29 -10.68 8.22
CA THR A 57 6.61 -11.30 9.35
C THR A 57 7.59 -11.49 10.50
N ILE A 58 7.18 -11.17 11.72
CA ILE A 58 7.98 -11.37 12.94
C ILE A 58 7.08 -11.88 14.09
N PRO A 59 7.62 -12.57 15.10
CA PRO A 59 6.86 -12.94 16.30
C PRO A 59 6.37 -11.72 17.07
N GLU A 60 5.17 -11.77 17.64
CA GLU A 60 4.55 -10.65 18.37
C GLU A 60 5.28 -10.26 19.67
N GLY A 61 6.12 -11.16 20.21
CA GLY A 61 7.00 -10.89 21.35
C GLY A 61 8.28 -10.11 21.01
N THR A 62 8.52 -9.78 19.73
CA THR A 62 9.71 -9.03 19.30
C THR A 62 9.71 -7.61 19.88
N THR A 63 10.87 -7.06 20.26
CA THR A 63 10.96 -5.67 20.72
C THR A 63 10.75 -4.69 19.56
N VAL A 64 10.26 -3.48 19.85
CA VAL A 64 10.08 -2.43 18.85
C VAL A 64 11.40 -2.08 18.17
N SER A 65 12.50 -1.97 18.94
CA SER A 65 13.83 -1.71 18.40
C SER A 65 14.27 -2.77 17.37
N GLU A 66 14.08 -4.06 17.67
CA GLU A 66 14.40 -5.15 16.74
C GLU A 66 13.48 -5.16 15.52
N ALA A 67 12.18 -4.91 15.71
CA ALA A 67 11.24 -4.79 14.60
C ALA A 67 11.62 -3.65 13.65
N CYS A 68 12.00 -2.48 14.18
CA CYS A 68 12.45 -1.33 13.40
C CYS A 68 13.71 -1.66 12.59
N ARG A 69 14.69 -2.37 13.17
CA ARG A 69 15.88 -2.83 12.43
C ARG A 69 15.52 -3.75 11.27
N ARG A 70 14.61 -4.71 11.47
CA ARG A 70 14.15 -5.61 10.41
C ARG A 70 13.38 -4.89 9.32
N MET A 71 12.51 -3.95 9.70
CA MET A 71 11.78 -3.09 8.77
C MET A 71 12.74 -2.24 7.93
N ALA A 72 13.75 -1.65 8.58
CA ALA A 72 14.77 -0.85 7.90
C ALA A 72 15.62 -1.68 6.93
N ALA A 73 16.07 -2.86 7.35
CA ALA A 73 16.84 -3.78 6.51
C ALA A 73 16.08 -4.20 5.25
N ARG A 74 14.75 -4.39 5.35
CA ARG A 74 13.90 -4.72 4.20
C ARG A 74 13.32 -3.51 3.48
N ARG A 75 13.59 -2.29 3.96
CA ARG A 75 13.02 -1.03 3.46
C ARG A 75 11.49 -1.07 3.36
N VAL A 76 10.84 -1.60 4.40
CA VAL A 76 9.37 -1.70 4.50
C VAL A 76 8.83 -0.80 5.61
N ASN A 77 7.59 -0.36 5.46
CA ASN A 77 6.90 0.55 6.38
C ASN A 77 5.85 -0.13 7.26
N ALA A 78 5.63 -1.43 7.05
CA ALA A 78 4.77 -2.27 7.88
C ALA A 78 5.36 -3.66 8.08
N VAL A 79 5.00 -4.28 9.20
CA VAL A 79 5.33 -5.65 9.56
C VAL A 79 4.10 -6.37 10.09
N LEU A 80 3.93 -7.62 9.67
CA LEU A 80 2.90 -8.52 10.16
C LEU A 80 3.43 -9.32 11.35
N LEU A 81 2.58 -9.52 12.34
CA LEU A 81 2.91 -10.19 13.58
C LEU A 81 2.26 -11.56 13.60
N THR A 82 3.01 -12.55 14.09
CA THR A 82 2.50 -13.90 14.33
C THR A 82 2.49 -14.25 15.81
N ASP A 83 1.44 -14.93 16.24
CA ASP A 83 1.33 -15.52 17.57
C ASP A 83 2.21 -16.78 17.72
N SER A 84 2.09 -17.46 18.86
CA SER A 84 2.79 -18.73 19.13
C SER A 84 2.39 -19.88 18.21
N ASN A 85 1.23 -19.79 17.55
CA ASN A 85 0.73 -20.78 16.60
C ASN A 85 1.11 -20.44 15.15
N ALA A 86 1.98 -19.45 14.94
CA ALA A 86 2.34 -18.89 13.65
C ALA A 86 1.15 -18.29 12.84
N LEU A 87 0.05 -17.94 13.52
CA LEU A 87 -1.11 -17.29 12.92
C LEU A 87 -0.95 -15.77 12.96
N LEU A 88 -1.51 -15.08 11.96
CA LEU A 88 -1.51 -13.62 11.89
C LEU A 88 -2.27 -13.02 13.10
N SER A 89 -1.53 -12.35 14.00
CA SER A 89 -2.08 -11.77 15.21
C SER A 89 -2.22 -10.24 15.16
N GLY A 90 -1.38 -9.57 14.37
CA GLY A 90 -1.34 -8.12 14.33
C GLY A 90 -0.58 -7.51 13.15
N ILE A 91 -0.66 -6.20 13.02
CA ILE A 91 0.18 -5.38 12.14
C ILE A 91 0.76 -4.20 12.92
N VAL A 92 2.01 -3.85 12.62
CA VAL A 92 2.68 -2.64 13.12
C VAL A 92 3.22 -1.86 11.93
N THR A 93 3.05 -0.54 11.97
CA THR A 93 3.53 0.41 10.97
C THR A 93 4.50 1.42 11.58
N ASP A 94 5.20 2.18 10.73
CA ASP A 94 5.99 3.33 11.16
C ASP A 94 5.19 4.35 11.99
N LYS A 95 3.93 4.59 11.64
CA LYS A 95 3.00 5.43 12.42
C LYS A 95 2.82 4.93 13.86
N ASP A 96 2.68 3.63 14.05
CA ASP A 96 2.51 3.04 15.39
C ASP A 96 3.78 3.23 16.23
N VAL A 97 4.96 3.07 15.63
CA VAL A 97 6.25 3.34 16.31
C VAL A 97 6.35 4.81 16.71
N ALA A 98 6.09 5.74 15.79
CA ALA A 98 6.18 7.16 16.08
C ALA A 98 5.17 7.58 17.18
N THR A 99 3.92 7.18 17.06
CA THR A 99 2.84 7.70 17.92
C THR A 99 2.66 6.92 19.21
N ARG A 100 2.69 5.58 19.18
CA ARG A 100 2.39 4.71 20.33
C ARG A 100 3.63 4.33 21.14
N VAL A 101 4.84 4.62 20.64
CA VAL A 101 6.11 4.40 21.37
C VAL A 101 6.77 5.73 21.67
N ILE A 102 7.23 6.44 20.63
CA ILE A 102 8.01 7.66 20.84
C ILE A 102 7.14 8.79 21.38
N GLY A 103 5.95 9.00 20.83
CA GLY A 103 4.99 10.00 21.31
C GLY A 103 4.52 9.74 22.74
N GLU A 104 4.42 8.47 23.15
CA GLU A 104 4.09 8.03 24.51
C GLU A 104 5.28 8.04 25.47
N GLY A 105 6.51 8.30 25.00
CA GLY A 105 7.72 8.26 25.83
C GLY A 105 8.13 6.85 26.27
N LEU A 106 7.69 5.81 25.55
CA LEU A 106 8.10 4.44 25.80
C LEU A 106 9.48 4.17 25.19
N LYS A 107 10.25 3.29 25.85
CA LYS A 107 11.58 2.88 25.35
C LYS A 107 11.45 1.77 24.28
N PRO A 108 11.95 1.96 23.05
CA PRO A 108 11.84 0.96 21.98
C PRO A 108 12.50 -0.39 22.31
N GLU A 109 13.54 -0.40 23.16
CA GLU A 109 14.29 -1.60 23.53
C GLU A 109 13.54 -2.44 24.58
N GLN A 110 12.62 -1.83 25.33
CA GLN A 110 11.87 -2.47 26.42
C GLN A 110 10.42 -2.76 26.04
N THR A 111 9.93 -2.16 24.96
CA THR A 111 8.55 -2.31 24.49
C THR A 111 8.48 -3.41 23.44
N VAL A 112 7.55 -4.34 23.61
CA VAL A 112 7.27 -5.40 22.61
C VAL A 112 6.22 -4.94 21.61
N VAL A 113 6.31 -5.43 20.37
CA VAL A 113 5.42 -5.02 19.28
C VAL A 113 3.96 -5.37 19.52
N SER A 114 3.66 -6.45 20.26
CA SER A 114 2.29 -6.80 20.66
C SER A 114 1.58 -5.71 21.50
N LYS A 115 2.33 -4.83 22.19
CA LYS A 115 1.76 -3.71 22.97
C LYS A 115 1.29 -2.54 22.11
N ILE A 116 1.82 -2.42 20.88
CA ILE A 116 1.55 -1.28 20.00
C ILE A 116 0.86 -1.67 18.70
N MET A 117 0.65 -2.97 18.45
CA MET A 117 0.06 -3.46 17.21
C MET A 117 -1.40 -3.04 17.06
N THR A 118 -1.86 -3.01 15.81
CA THR A 118 -3.28 -3.16 15.53
C THR A 118 -3.60 -4.66 15.51
N PRO A 119 -4.35 -5.18 16.50
CA PRO A 119 -4.67 -6.61 16.57
C PRO A 119 -5.70 -6.99 15.50
N SER A 120 -5.69 -8.26 15.09
CA SER A 120 -6.66 -8.84 14.14
C SER A 120 -6.87 -7.95 12.89
N PRO A 121 -5.80 -7.64 12.13
CA PRO A 121 -5.90 -6.73 11.00
C PRO A 121 -6.86 -7.26 9.93
N ILE A 122 -7.59 -6.34 9.30
CA ILE A 122 -8.37 -6.65 8.09
C ILE A 122 -7.43 -7.23 7.05
N PHE A 123 -7.84 -8.32 6.40
CA PHE A 123 -7.09 -8.96 5.33
C PHE A 123 -8.00 -9.27 4.13
N VAL A 124 -7.39 -9.71 3.04
CA VAL A 124 -8.10 -10.13 1.83
C VAL A 124 -7.52 -11.41 1.25
N SER A 125 -8.36 -12.23 0.59
CA SER A 125 -7.89 -13.39 -0.15
C SER A 125 -7.21 -12.96 -1.44
N ALA A 126 -6.18 -13.68 -1.87
CA ALA A 126 -5.51 -13.50 -3.16
C ALA A 126 -6.48 -13.60 -4.35
N ASP A 127 -7.57 -14.37 -4.21
CA ASP A 127 -8.60 -14.57 -5.22
C ASP A 127 -9.77 -13.57 -5.15
N SER A 128 -9.85 -12.75 -4.10
CA SER A 128 -10.86 -11.70 -4.01
C SER A 128 -10.70 -10.66 -5.12
N LEU A 129 -11.77 -9.93 -5.40
CA LEU A 129 -11.74 -8.83 -6.35
C LEU A 129 -10.81 -7.72 -5.88
N ALA A 130 -10.01 -7.17 -6.80
CA ALA A 130 -9.10 -6.06 -6.54
C ALA A 130 -9.85 -4.83 -6.01
N ILE A 131 -11.05 -4.56 -6.55
CA ILE A 131 -11.87 -3.41 -6.14
C ILE A 131 -12.31 -3.50 -4.68
N GLU A 132 -12.71 -4.68 -4.20
CA GLU A 132 -13.10 -4.89 -2.81
C GLU A 132 -11.92 -4.65 -1.86
N ALA A 133 -10.72 -5.09 -2.25
CA ALA A 133 -9.50 -4.84 -1.48
C ALA A 133 -9.20 -3.34 -1.37
N LEU A 134 -9.26 -2.62 -2.50
CA LEU A 134 -9.03 -1.17 -2.54
C LEU A 134 -10.09 -0.40 -1.75
N GLN A 135 -11.36 -0.78 -1.85
CA GLN A 135 -12.43 -0.19 -1.06
C GLN A 135 -12.21 -0.39 0.44
N LYS A 136 -11.77 -1.57 0.89
CA LYS A 136 -11.40 -1.81 2.29
C LYS A 136 -10.30 -0.87 2.77
N MET A 137 -9.26 -0.67 1.95
CA MET A 137 -8.15 0.25 2.25
C MET A 137 -8.61 1.71 2.35
N VAL A 138 -9.51 2.12 1.45
CA VAL A 138 -10.06 3.47 1.40
C VAL A 138 -11.04 3.72 2.56
N GLN A 139 -11.93 2.79 2.84
CA GLN A 139 -12.88 2.96 3.96
C GLN A 139 -12.17 2.89 5.31
N GLY A 140 -11.19 1.99 5.45
CA GLY A 140 -10.42 1.83 6.68
C GLY A 140 -9.28 2.83 6.86
N LYS A 141 -9.02 3.70 5.87
CA LYS A 141 -7.94 4.70 5.87
C LYS A 141 -6.56 4.10 6.20
N PHE A 142 -6.25 2.96 5.57
CA PHE A 142 -4.97 2.28 5.77
C PHE A 142 -4.28 1.96 4.45
N ARG A 143 -2.94 2.05 4.44
CA ARG A 143 -2.13 1.80 3.24
C ARG A 143 -1.80 0.34 3.01
N HIS A 144 -1.79 -0.47 4.06
CA HIS A 144 -1.20 -1.81 4.04
C HIS A 144 -2.30 -2.83 4.33
N LEU A 145 -2.56 -3.72 3.38
CA LEU A 145 -3.57 -4.77 3.51
C LEU A 145 -2.90 -6.16 3.38
N PRO A 146 -2.88 -6.97 4.44
CA PRO A 146 -2.43 -8.36 4.37
C PRO A 146 -3.21 -9.14 3.30
N VAL A 147 -2.48 -9.91 2.50
CA VAL A 147 -3.05 -10.83 1.50
C VAL A 147 -2.80 -12.26 1.96
N VAL A 148 -3.88 -13.03 2.06
CA VAL A 148 -3.86 -14.43 2.50
C VAL A 148 -4.24 -15.37 1.37
N GLU A 149 -3.67 -16.57 1.40
CA GLU A 149 -4.03 -17.68 0.52
C GLU A 149 -3.94 -18.97 1.34
N ASN A 150 -4.95 -19.83 1.27
CA ASN A 150 -5.03 -21.08 2.04
C ASN A 150 -4.82 -20.93 3.56
N GLY A 151 -5.19 -19.78 4.13
CA GLY A 151 -5.04 -19.48 5.57
C GLY A 151 -3.66 -18.94 5.96
N GLU A 152 -2.73 -18.82 5.01
CA GLU A 152 -1.40 -18.27 5.24
C GLU A 152 -1.26 -16.87 4.64
N VAL A 153 -0.44 -16.02 5.27
CA VAL A 153 -0.08 -14.71 4.74
C VAL A 153 0.97 -14.87 3.65
N ILE A 154 0.61 -14.55 2.41
CA ILE A 154 1.52 -14.65 1.26
C ILE A 154 2.18 -13.32 0.90
N ALA A 155 1.51 -12.20 1.17
CA ALA A 155 1.95 -10.89 0.72
C ALA A 155 1.31 -9.72 1.46
N MET A 156 1.75 -8.52 1.10
CA MET A 156 1.17 -7.25 1.50
C MET A 156 0.77 -6.47 0.25
N LEU A 157 -0.47 -5.98 0.23
CA LEU A 157 -0.96 -5.01 -0.74
C LEU A 157 -0.73 -3.59 -0.21
N ASP A 158 -0.26 -2.69 -1.09
CA ASP A 158 -0.04 -1.28 -0.78
C ASP A 158 -0.85 -0.41 -1.74
N ILE A 159 -1.75 0.42 -1.20
CA ILE A 159 -2.65 1.26 -1.99
C ILE A 159 -1.89 2.21 -2.92
N THR A 160 -0.71 2.68 -2.48
CA THR A 160 0.11 3.60 -3.29
C THR A 160 0.62 2.92 -4.55
N LYS A 161 1.00 1.63 -4.46
CA LYS A 161 1.42 0.86 -5.63
C LYS A 161 0.28 0.65 -6.61
N CYS A 162 -0.93 0.40 -6.10
CA CYS A 162 -2.11 0.32 -6.95
C CYS A 162 -2.36 1.65 -7.65
N LEU A 163 -2.32 2.76 -6.92
CA LEU A 163 -2.54 4.10 -7.47
C LEU A 163 -1.53 4.45 -8.56
N TYR A 164 -0.25 4.21 -8.31
CA TYR A 164 0.81 4.50 -9.29
C TYR A 164 0.71 3.59 -10.51
N ASP A 165 0.39 2.31 -10.32
CA ASP A 165 0.12 1.40 -11.44
C ASP A 165 -1.08 1.90 -12.28
N ALA A 166 -2.14 2.45 -11.66
CA ALA A 166 -3.26 3.03 -12.40
C ALA A 166 -2.86 4.28 -13.18
N ILE A 167 -2.17 5.23 -12.53
CA ILE A 167 -1.67 6.46 -13.16
C ILE A 167 -0.80 6.11 -14.38
N SER A 168 0.23 5.27 -14.20
CA SER A 168 1.15 4.88 -15.28
C SER A 168 0.45 4.18 -16.46
N ARG A 169 -0.67 3.50 -16.21
CA ARG A 169 -1.41 2.81 -17.29
C ARG A 169 -2.34 3.76 -18.02
N MET A 170 -3.00 4.66 -17.30
CA MET A 170 -3.80 5.71 -17.92
C MET A 170 -2.97 6.59 -18.85
N GLU A 171 -1.80 7.05 -18.40
CA GLU A 171 -0.90 7.87 -19.22
C GLU A 171 -0.50 7.16 -20.51
N LYS A 172 -0.12 5.89 -20.41
CA LYS A 172 0.23 5.07 -21.59
C LYS A 172 -0.92 4.91 -22.55
N ALA A 173 -2.15 4.75 -22.06
CA ALA A 173 -3.32 4.66 -22.93
C ALA A 173 -3.66 6.01 -23.59
N VAL A 174 -3.40 7.15 -22.94
CA VAL A 174 -3.50 8.48 -23.56
C VAL A 174 -2.42 8.66 -24.63
N GLU A 175 -1.15 8.30 -24.35
CA GLU A 175 -0.05 8.36 -25.33
C GLU A 175 -0.34 7.50 -26.56
N GLN A 176 -0.83 6.27 -26.35
CA GLN A 176 -1.24 5.38 -27.43
C GLN A 176 -2.43 5.96 -28.21
N GLY A 177 -3.43 6.51 -27.52
CA GLY A 177 -4.56 7.19 -28.14
C GLY A 177 -4.15 8.39 -29.00
N ASN A 178 -3.18 9.19 -28.53
CA ASN A 178 -2.64 10.33 -29.26
C ASN A 178 -1.80 9.91 -30.47
N ALA A 179 -0.98 8.86 -30.36
CA ALA A 179 -0.22 8.29 -31.47
C ALA A 179 -1.13 7.67 -32.56
N ILE A 180 -2.25 7.07 -32.13
CA ILE A 180 -3.29 6.55 -33.03
C ILE A 180 -4.11 7.70 -33.64
N ALA A 181 -4.38 8.78 -32.91
CA ALA A 181 -5.08 9.95 -33.45
C ALA A 181 -4.28 10.70 -34.54
N SER A 182 -2.94 10.62 -34.51
CA SER A 182 -2.08 11.07 -35.63
C SER A 182 -2.07 10.11 -36.84
N SER A 183 -2.79 8.99 -36.77
CA SER A 183 -2.86 7.92 -37.78
C SER A 183 -4.34 7.62 -38.14
N VAL A 184 -4.87 8.35 -39.12
CA VAL A 184 -6.23 8.30 -39.74
C VAL A 184 -7.18 7.11 -39.40
N ASP A 185 -8.44 7.48 -39.12
CA ASP A 185 -9.73 6.75 -39.19
C ASP A 185 -9.86 5.34 -38.61
N GLN A 186 -10.27 5.24 -37.33
CA GLN A 186 -11.19 4.19 -36.87
C GLN A 186 -12.19 4.70 -35.81
N ASN A 187 -13.48 4.49 -36.07
CA ASN A 187 -14.62 4.89 -35.24
C ASN A 187 -14.74 4.16 -33.88
N GLY A 188 -13.89 3.15 -33.61
CA GLY A 188 -13.93 2.36 -32.37
C GLY A 188 -13.13 2.95 -31.20
N SER A 189 -12.04 3.69 -31.47
CA SER A 189 -11.11 4.16 -30.41
C SER A 189 -11.44 5.55 -29.86
N LYS A 190 -12.25 6.35 -30.57
CA LYS A 190 -12.62 7.71 -30.15
C LYS A 190 -13.46 7.73 -28.87
N ALA A 191 -14.33 6.73 -28.67
CA ALA A 191 -15.18 6.64 -27.49
C ALA A 191 -14.38 6.30 -26.21
N SER A 192 -13.34 5.47 -26.33
CA SER A 192 -12.47 5.10 -25.20
C SER A 192 -11.55 6.26 -24.80
N HIS A 193 -11.00 6.99 -25.79
CA HIS A 193 -10.18 8.19 -25.53
C HIS A 193 -11.00 9.35 -24.95
N ALA A 194 -12.19 9.64 -25.50
CA ALA A 194 -13.07 10.67 -24.94
C ALA A 194 -13.56 10.33 -23.52
N PHE A 195 -13.78 9.05 -23.22
CA PHE A 195 -14.11 8.60 -21.86
C PHE A 195 -12.93 8.77 -20.90
N MET A 196 -11.72 8.41 -21.33
CA MET A 196 -10.50 8.62 -20.54
C MET A 196 -10.21 10.11 -20.29
N GLU A 197 -10.44 10.97 -21.28
CA GLU A 197 -10.27 12.42 -21.12
C GLU A 197 -11.34 13.01 -20.19
N THR A 198 -12.59 12.54 -20.29
CA THR A 198 -13.66 12.95 -19.38
C THR A 198 -13.38 12.47 -17.95
N LEU A 199 -12.85 11.26 -17.78
CA LEU A 199 -12.38 10.76 -16.49
C LEU A 199 -11.18 11.59 -16.00
N ARG A 200 -10.26 11.96 -16.90
CA ARG A 200 -9.12 12.83 -16.60
C ARG A 200 -9.62 14.17 -16.03
N GLU A 201 -10.48 14.86 -16.76
CA GLU A 201 -11.03 16.15 -16.34
C GLU A 201 -11.82 16.07 -15.03
N ARG A 202 -12.57 14.98 -14.81
CA ARG A 202 -13.45 14.84 -13.63
C ARG A 202 -12.74 14.37 -12.38
N MET A 203 -11.76 13.50 -12.50
CA MET A 203 -11.02 12.98 -11.35
C MET A 203 -9.83 13.86 -10.97
N PHE A 204 -9.31 14.67 -11.90
CA PHE A 204 -7.96 15.23 -11.77
C PHE A 204 -7.83 16.73 -12.02
N LYS A 205 -8.91 17.44 -12.38
CA LYS A 205 -8.95 18.91 -12.35
C LYS A 205 -9.03 19.55 -10.94
N PRO A 206 -9.65 18.95 -9.89
CA PRO A 206 -9.70 19.61 -8.59
C PRO A 206 -8.30 19.84 -8.03
N SER A 207 -8.09 21.06 -7.54
CA SER A 207 -6.87 21.49 -6.87
C SER A 207 -6.87 21.06 -5.41
N LEU A 208 -5.68 21.08 -4.78
CA LEU A 208 -5.53 20.74 -3.37
C LEU A 208 -6.37 21.65 -2.45
N SER A 209 -6.68 22.88 -2.87
CA SER A 209 -7.59 23.78 -2.14
C SER A 209 -8.97 23.16 -1.88
N SER A 210 -9.43 22.22 -2.69
CA SER A 210 -10.73 21.55 -2.52
C SER A 210 -10.74 20.49 -1.41
N ILE A 211 -9.57 20.09 -0.89
CA ILE A 211 -9.42 19.01 0.09
C ILE A 211 -8.79 19.47 1.39
N ILE A 212 -8.17 20.65 1.36
CA ILE A 212 -7.66 21.32 2.55
C ILE A 212 -8.87 21.91 3.29
N ALA A 213 -9.13 21.39 4.49
CA ALA A 213 -10.14 21.96 5.38
C ALA A 213 -9.71 23.37 5.83
N GLU A 214 -10.68 24.26 6.07
CA GLU A 214 -10.45 25.64 6.52
C GLU A 214 -9.62 25.75 7.81
N ASN A 215 -9.54 24.67 8.61
CA ASN A 215 -8.73 24.58 9.84
C ASN A 215 -7.79 23.36 9.82
N SER A 216 -7.06 23.16 8.71
CA SER A 216 -6.06 22.08 8.67
C SER A 216 -4.92 22.36 9.65
N ASP A 217 -4.78 21.52 10.68
CA ASP A 217 -3.69 21.64 11.64
C ASP A 217 -2.37 21.21 11.00
N VAL A 218 -1.47 22.17 10.76
CA VAL A 218 -0.11 21.87 10.36
C VAL A 218 0.75 21.64 11.59
N ALA A 219 1.30 20.43 11.71
CA ALA A 219 2.22 20.12 12.79
C ALA A 219 3.61 20.76 12.54
N VAL A 220 3.83 21.93 13.13
CA VAL A 220 5.12 22.66 13.03
C VAL A 220 6.00 22.41 14.26
N VAL A 221 7.30 22.15 14.09
CA VAL A 221 8.28 22.06 15.19
C VAL A 221 9.52 22.91 14.89
N SER A 222 10.30 23.23 15.92
CA SER A 222 11.63 23.84 15.75
C SER A 222 12.62 22.79 15.21
N SER A 223 13.60 23.23 14.42
CA SER A 223 14.65 22.34 13.89
C SER A 223 15.53 21.74 15.01
N SER A 224 15.63 22.47 16.13
CA SER A 224 16.37 22.07 17.33
C SER A 224 15.54 21.26 18.34
N ASP A 225 14.22 21.12 18.14
CA ASP A 225 13.40 20.30 19.01
C ASP A 225 13.87 18.85 18.97
N PRO A 226 13.83 18.11 20.10
CA PRO A 226 14.04 16.68 20.10
C PRO A 226 12.99 15.93 19.26
N VAL A 227 13.38 14.81 18.66
CA VAL A 227 12.48 13.94 17.89
C VAL A 227 11.26 13.50 18.71
N CYS A 228 11.39 13.29 20.03
CA CYS A 228 10.25 12.93 20.87
C CYS A 228 9.17 14.03 20.92
N VAL A 229 9.54 15.31 20.82
CA VAL A 229 8.59 16.43 20.72
C VAL A 229 7.82 16.37 19.41
N ALA A 230 8.53 16.11 18.30
CA ALA A 230 7.91 15.91 16.99
C ALA A 230 6.94 14.72 16.99
N ALA A 231 7.35 13.57 17.53
CA ALA A 231 6.52 12.37 17.62
C ALA A 231 5.26 12.60 18.48
N LYS A 232 5.40 13.31 19.60
CA LYS A 232 4.28 13.73 20.45
C LYS A 232 3.32 14.64 19.67
N LYS A 233 3.84 15.62 18.92
CA LYS A 233 3.01 16.50 18.09
C LYS A 233 2.29 15.75 16.96
N MET A 234 2.94 14.77 16.32
CA MET A 234 2.31 13.87 15.35
C MET A 234 1.12 13.13 15.97
N ARG A 235 1.29 12.58 17.17
CA ARG A 235 0.22 11.88 17.89
C ARG A 235 -0.93 12.82 18.25
N ASP A 236 -0.61 13.95 18.87
CA ASP A 236 -1.61 14.88 19.43
C ASP A 236 -2.48 15.48 18.31
N LEU A 237 -1.89 15.77 17.14
CA LEU A 237 -2.59 16.27 15.94
C LEU A 237 -3.06 15.15 14.99
N ARG A 238 -2.78 13.88 15.31
CA ARG A 238 -3.12 12.69 14.49
C ARG A 238 -2.56 12.70 13.07
N VAL A 239 -1.43 13.37 12.86
CA VAL A 239 -0.72 13.45 11.57
C VAL A 239 0.48 12.49 11.52
N ASN A 240 1.02 12.27 10.32
CA ASN A 240 2.16 11.36 10.08
C ASN A 240 3.49 12.09 9.78
N SER A 241 3.45 13.42 9.74
CA SER A 241 4.59 14.29 9.46
C SER A 241 4.54 15.55 10.30
N VAL A 242 5.70 16.15 10.50
CA VAL A 242 5.87 17.52 10.99
C VAL A 242 6.76 18.29 10.04
N VAL A 243 6.57 19.60 9.97
CA VAL A 243 7.41 20.51 9.19
C VAL A 243 8.20 21.43 10.12
N THR A 244 9.39 21.82 9.70
CA THR A 244 10.17 22.88 10.33
C THR A 244 10.11 24.12 9.44
N VAL A 245 9.87 25.28 10.05
CA VAL A 245 9.63 26.54 9.33
C VAL A 245 10.49 27.63 9.96
N THR A 246 11.13 28.44 9.11
CA THR A 246 11.84 29.66 9.51
C THR A 246 11.31 30.83 8.68
N GLY A 247 10.67 31.80 9.32
CA GLY A 247 9.89 32.82 8.61
C GLY A 247 8.74 32.16 7.85
N ASN A 248 8.64 32.40 6.54
CA ASN A 248 7.65 31.76 5.65
C ASN A 248 8.25 30.58 4.87
N LYS A 249 9.49 30.14 5.16
CA LYS A 249 10.16 29.10 4.39
C LYS A 249 10.24 27.79 5.17
N ILE A 250 9.74 26.72 4.56
CA ILE A 250 9.91 25.35 5.06
C ILE A 250 11.39 24.95 4.94
N GLN A 251 11.98 24.55 6.06
CA GLN A 251 13.38 24.11 6.13
C GLN A 251 13.50 22.58 6.01
N GLY A 252 12.50 21.85 6.46
CA GLY A 252 12.54 20.40 6.46
C GLY A 252 11.21 19.74 6.83
N ILE A 253 11.09 18.47 6.50
CA ILE A 253 9.97 17.60 6.89
C ILE A 253 10.51 16.36 7.61
N LEU A 254 9.87 15.99 8.71
CA LEU A 254 10.14 14.74 9.43
C LEU A 254 8.87 13.90 9.45
N THR A 255 8.96 12.64 9.04
CA THR A 255 7.82 11.71 9.00
C THR A 255 7.98 10.56 9.99
N SER A 256 6.89 9.84 10.29
CA SER A 256 6.95 8.60 11.08
C SER A 256 7.96 7.58 10.52
N LYS A 257 8.10 7.52 9.19
CA LYS A 257 9.10 6.69 8.50
C LYS A 257 10.51 7.10 8.89
N ASP A 258 10.80 8.39 8.98
CA ASP A 258 12.14 8.89 9.34
C ASP A 258 12.47 8.58 10.80
N ILE A 259 11.48 8.70 11.71
CA ILE A 259 11.63 8.28 13.12
C ILE A 259 12.00 6.79 13.19
N LEU A 260 11.29 5.93 12.47
CA LEU A 260 11.61 4.51 12.44
C LEU A 260 12.99 4.24 11.83
N MET A 261 13.27 4.78 10.65
CA MET A 261 14.42 4.41 9.82
C MET A 261 15.73 5.06 10.27
N ARG A 262 15.67 6.32 10.69
CA ARG A 262 16.86 7.16 10.99
C ARG A 262 17.11 7.33 12.49
N VAL A 263 16.12 7.05 13.35
CA VAL A 263 16.27 7.19 14.81
C VAL A 263 16.26 5.81 15.47
N VAL A 264 15.10 5.14 15.50
CA VAL A 264 14.94 3.88 16.25
C VAL A 264 15.78 2.76 15.67
N ALA A 265 15.75 2.55 14.36
CA ALA A 265 16.56 1.52 13.71
C ALA A 265 18.08 1.78 13.80
N GLN A 266 18.48 3.04 14.01
CA GLN A 266 19.88 3.44 14.20
C GLN A 266 20.30 3.50 15.67
N ASN A 267 19.41 3.10 16.60
CA ASN A 267 19.65 3.12 18.04
C ASN A 267 20.01 4.53 18.58
N LEU A 268 19.43 5.58 17.99
CA LEU A 268 19.56 6.95 18.48
C LEU A 268 18.48 7.26 19.51
N SER A 269 18.80 8.07 20.53
CA SER A 269 17.82 8.52 21.54
C SER A 269 16.88 9.58 20.93
N PRO A 270 15.56 9.36 20.94
CA PRO A 270 14.58 10.36 20.48
C PRO A 270 14.56 11.65 21.32
N GLU A 271 14.99 11.59 22.58
CA GLU A 271 15.02 12.72 23.53
C GLU A 271 16.24 13.63 23.33
N LEU A 272 17.31 13.10 22.74
CA LEU A 272 18.57 13.82 22.53
C LEU A 272 18.81 14.17 21.06
N THR A 273 18.16 13.48 20.12
CA THR A 273 18.35 13.71 18.68
C THR A 273 17.48 14.88 18.24
N PRO A 274 18.05 15.99 17.73
CA PRO A 274 17.26 17.09 17.22
C PRO A 274 16.67 16.76 15.85
N VAL A 275 15.50 17.33 15.53
CA VAL A 275 14.77 17.10 14.30
C VAL A 275 15.64 17.35 13.06
N GLU A 276 16.45 18.41 13.04
CA GLU A 276 17.29 18.76 11.90
C GLU A 276 18.32 17.70 11.48
N LYS A 277 18.70 16.81 12.41
CA LYS A 277 19.67 15.73 12.13
C LYS A 277 19.06 14.58 11.33
N VAL A 278 17.74 14.43 11.38
CA VAL A 278 17.04 13.27 10.81
C VAL A 278 15.89 13.65 9.87
N MET A 279 15.51 14.93 9.79
CA MET A 279 14.54 15.40 8.81
C MET A 279 15.08 15.31 7.37
N THR A 280 14.17 15.36 6.41
CA THR A 280 14.52 15.62 5.00
C THR A 280 14.55 17.13 4.81
N PRO A 281 15.72 17.74 4.50
CA PRO A 281 15.84 19.18 4.33
C PRO A 281 15.26 19.62 2.98
N ASN A 282 14.75 20.86 2.91
CA ASN A 282 14.18 21.48 1.71
C ASN A 282 13.22 20.53 0.93
N PRO A 283 12.13 20.06 1.56
CA PRO A 283 11.21 19.16 0.89
C PRO A 283 10.55 19.85 -0.32
N GLU A 284 10.18 19.03 -1.30
CA GLU A 284 9.29 19.46 -2.39
C GLU A 284 8.02 20.06 -1.76
N CYS A 285 7.60 21.23 -2.24
CA CYS A 285 6.40 21.92 -1.79
C CYS A 285 5.54 22.26 -3.01
N VAL A 286 4.24 22.29 -2.81
CA VAL A 286 3.27 22.69 -3.84
C VAL A 286 2.40 23.82 -3.33
N THR A 287 1.56 24.41 -4.20
CA THR A 287 0.60 25.43 -3.81
C THR A 287 -0.79 24.83 -3.70
N VAL A 288 -1.71 25.54 -3.03
CA VAL A 288 -3.13 25.16 -2.97
C VAL A 288 -3.79 25.04 -4.35
N GLU A 289 -3.22 25.63 -5.40
CA GLU A 289 -3.72 25.58 -6.77
C GLU A 289 -3.21 24.35 -7.55
N THR A 290 -2.21 23.62 -7.03
CA THR A 290 -1.72 22.39 -7.64
C THR A 290 -2.84 21.35 -7.72
N THR A 291 -2.95 20.66 -8.86
CA THR A 291 -3.98 19.64 -9.05
C THR A 291 -3.68 18.40 -8.23
N ILE A 292 -4.73 17.65 -7.87
CA ILE A 292 -4.59 16.35 -7.19
C ILE A 292 -3.68 15.40 -7.98
N LEU A 293 -3.80 15.37 -9.31
CA LEU A 293 -2.98 14.50 -10.16
C LEU A 293 -1.52 14.91 -10.16
N ASP A 294 -1.23 16.20 -10.33
CA ASP A 294 0.14 16.70 -10.31
C ASP A 294 0.79 16.40 -8.95
N ALA A 295 0.05 16.56 -7.84
CA ALA A 295 0.53 16.19 -6.52
C ALA A 295 0.85 14.69 -6.40
N LEU A 296 0.00 13.81 -6.96
CA LEU A 296 0.25 12.36 -7.00
C LEU A 296 1.45 11.99 -7.88
N HIS A 297 1.66 12.68 -9.01
CA HIS A 297 2.85 12.54 -9.85
C HIS A 297 4.11 12.97 -9.12
N LEU A 298 4.10 14.14 -8.47
CA LEU A 298 5.23 14.63 -7.69
C LEU A 298 5.59 13.64 -6.57
N MET A 299 4.60 13.13 -5.84
CA MET A 299 4.81 12.07 -4.83
C MET A 299 5.38 10.79 -5.44
N HIS A 300 4.84 10.34 -6.58
CA HIS A 300 5.31 9.14 -7.27
C HIS A 300 6.77 9.29 -7.72
N ASP A 301 7.10 10.37 -8.40
CA ASP A 301 8.38 10.58 -9.06
C ASP A 301 9.46 10.91 -8.03
N GLY A 302 9.13 11.77 -7.06
CA GLY A 302 9.99 12.14 -5.95
C GLY A 302 10.13 11.08 -4.85
N LYS A 303 9.37 9.97 -4.94
CA LYS A 303 9.41 8.84 -3.99
C LYS A 303 9.14 9.25 -2.54
N PHE A 304 8.25 10.20 -2.35
CA PHE A 304 7.76 10.66 -1.05
C PHE A 304 6.24 10.58 -0.99
N LEU A 305 5.69 10.50 0.23
CA LEU A 305 4.25 10.29 0.44
C LEU A 305 3.60 11.41 1.27
N HIS A 306 4.34 12.47 1.57
CA HIS A 306 3.86 13.64 2.31
C HIS A 306 4.28 14.88 1.53
N LEU A 307 3.38 15.85 1.46
CA LEU A 307 3.57 17.03 0.64
C LEU A 307 3.10 18.27 1.41
N PRO A 308 4.04 19.15 1.81
CA PRO A 308 3.69 20.48 2.29
C PRO A 308 3.02 21.30 1.18
N VAL A 309 1.91 21.95 1.55
CA VAL A 309 1.13 22.79 0.65
C VAL A 309 1.15 24.23 1.15
N LEU A 310 1.49 25.16 0.26
CA LEU A 310 1.62 26.59 0.54
C LEU A 310 0.37 27.34 0.07
N ASP A 311 -0.06 28.32 0.86
CA ASP A 311 -1.07 29.30 0.44
C ASP A 311 -0.50 30.35 -0.54
N LYS A 312 -1.32 31.33 -0.90
CA LYS A 312 -0.96 32.42 -1.83
C LYS A 312 0.08 33.38 -1.25
N ASP A 313 0.18 33.44 0.08
CA ASP A 313 1.11 34.29 0.81
C ASP A 313 2.45 33.56 1.12
N GLY A 314 2.55 32.30 0.70
CA GLY A 314 3.71 31.44 0.90
C GLY A 314 3.79 30.80 2.28
N ASN A 315 2.74 30.89 3.10
CA ASN A 315 2.67 30.20 4.38
C ASN A 315 2.25 28.74 4.19
N VAL A 316 2.59 27.88 5.15
CA VAL A 316 2.18 26.47 5.10
C VAL A 316 0.69 26.35 5.43
N ALA A 317 -0.11 26.05 4.41
CA ALA A 317 -1.56 25.86 4.53
C ALA A 317 -1.93 24.46 5.04
N ALA A 318 -1.20 23.44 4.59
CA ALA A 318 -1.42 22.05 4.96
C ALA A 318 -0.15 21.20 4.79
N CYS A 319 -0.13 20.01 5.39
CA CYS A 319 0.80 18.95 5.00
C CYS A 319 -0.01 17.67 4.77
N LEU A 320 -0.22 17.34 3.50
CA LEU A 320 -1.10 16.24 3.09
C LEU A 320 -0.28 14.98 2.84
N ASP A 321 -0.79 13.83 3.26
CA ASP A 321 -0.21 12.55 2.88
C ASP A 321 -0.91 11.93 1.66
N VAL A 322 -0.29 10.89 1.09
CA VAL A 322 -0.81 10.20 -0.10
C VAL A 322 -2.22 9.63 0.13
N LEU A 323 -2.58 9.24 1.36
CA LEU A 323 -3.92 8.77 1.65
C LEU A 323 -4.90 9.92 1.59
N ASP A 324 -4.59 11.09 2.17
CA ASP A 324 -5.46 12.27 2.11
C ASP A 324 -5.82 12.60 0.65
N ILE A 325 -4.81 12.63 -0.22
CA ILE A 325 -4.97 12.93 -1.64
C ILE A 325 -5.72 11.79 -2.37
N THR A 326 -5.43 10.53 -2.04
CA THR A 326 -6.11 9.36 -2.65
C THR A 326 -7.59 9.31 -2.26
N HIS A 327 -7.91 9.54 -0.98
CA HIS A 327 -9.30 9.58 -0.52
C HIS A 327 -10.07 10.70 -1.19
N ALA A 328 -9.49 11.89 -1.28
CA ALA A 328 -10.09 13.00 -1.98
C ALA A 328 -10.38 12.69 -3.45
N ALA A 329 -9.39 12.15 -4.17
CA ALA A 329 -9.55 11.74 -5.56
C ALA A 329 -10.71 10.75 -5.74
N ILE A 330 -10.89 9.84 -4.78
CA ILE A 330 -11.97 8.85 -4.78
C ILE A 330 -13.31 9.51 -4.44
N SER A 331 -13.42 10.25 -3.34
CA SER A 331 -14.67 10.86 -2.87
C SER A 331 -15.26 11.89 -3.85
N MET A 332 -14.43 12.57 -4.64
CA MET A 332 -14.90 13.50 -5.68
C MET A 332 -15.63 12.79 -6.83
N VAL A 333 -15.25 11.54 -7.11
CA VAL A 333 -15.98 10.67 -8.06
C VAL A 333 -17.33 10.25 -7.50
N GLU A 334 -17.42 10.04 -6.19
CA GLU A 334 -18.67 9.61 -5.53
C GLU A 334 -19.70 10.74 -5.41
N SER A 335 -19.24 11.97 -5.19
CA SER A 335 -20.10 13.13 -4.85
C SER A 335 -20.78 13.79 -6.06
N SER A 336 -20.34 13.49 -7.28
CA SER A 336 -20.86 14.10 -8.52
C SER A 336 -22.05 13.35 -9.13
N SER A 337 -22.45 12.22 -8.53
CA SER A 337 -23.66 11.48 -8.89
C SER A 337 -24.68 11.63 -7.77
N GLY A 338 -25.61 12.57 -7.89
CA GLY A 338 -26.72 12.82 -6.96
C GLY A 338 -27.75 11.67 -6.89
N VAL A 339 -27.29 10.44 -6.70
CA VAL A 339 -28.12 9.24 -6.56
C VAL A 339 -27.58 8.45 -5.38
N ALA A 340 -28.44 8.19 -4.40
CA ALA A 340 -28.16 7.26 -3.32
C ALA A 340 -27.91 5.86 -3.90
N LEU A 341 -26.76 5.26 -3.57
CA LEU A 341 -26.51 3.83 -3.29
C LEU A 341 -25.04 3.48 -3.60
N ASN A 342 -24.43 2.75 -2.67
CA ASN A 342 -23.06 2.21 -2.68
C ASN A 342 -22.66 1.34 -3.90
N GLU A 343 -23.51 1.22 -4.93
CA GLU A 343 -23.30 0.38 -6.13
C GLU A 343 -22.80 1.15 -7.37
N VAL A 344 -23.11 2.45 -7.53
CA VAL A 344 -22.75 3.18 -8.77
C VAL A 344 -21.40 3.89 -8.64
N SER A 345 -21.04 4.34 -7.44
CA SER A 345 -19.72 4.88 -7.10
C SER A 345 -18.63 3.80 -7.17
N SER A 346 -18.96 2.60 -6.67
CA SER A 346 -18.14 1.41 -6.89
C SER A 346 -18.03 1.13 -8.38
N THR A 347 -19.10 1.27 -9.17
CA THR A 347 -19.07 1.06 -10.63
C THR A 347 -18.17 2.05 -11.39
N MET A 348 -18.07 3.33 -10.99
CA MET A 348 -17.16 4.29 -11.65
C MET A 348 -15.70 4.10 -11.25
N MET A 349 -15.43 3.84 -9.97
CA MET A 349 -14.10 3.48 -9.49
C MET A 349 -13.69 2.10 -10.01
N GLN A 350 -14.62 1.16 -10.10
CA GLN A 350 -14.47 -0.13 -10.76
C GLN A 350 -14.26 0.04 -12.25
N LYS A 351 -14.95 0.94 -12.95
CA LYS A 351 -14.64 1.25 -14.35
C LYS A 351 -13.31 1.98 -14.51
N PHE A 352 -12.90 2.81 -13.56
CA PHE A 352 -11.59 3.45 -13.55
C PHE A 352 -10.50 2.40 -13.35
N TRP A 353 -10.63 1.57 -12.32
CA TRP A 353 -9.71 0.47 -12.03
C TRP A 353 -9.77 -0.57 -13.13
N ASP A 354 -10.91 -1.04 -13.57
CA ASP A 354 -11.06 -1.97 -14.69
C ASP A 354 -10.55 -1.34 -15.99
N SER A 355 -10.78 -0.06 -16.30
CA SER A 355 -10.19 0.56 -17.48
C SER A 355 -8.67 0.70 -17.35
N ALA A 356 -8.16 1.14 -16.20
CA ALA A 356 -6.72 1.20 -15.94
C ALA A 356 -6.10 -0.20 -15.90
N LEU A 357 -6.81 -1.22 -15.42
CA LEU A 357 -6.30 -2.54 -15.08
C LEU A 357 -6.61 -3.63 -16.13
N ALA A 358 -7.58 -3.42 -17.02
CA ALA A 358 -7.93 -4.23 -18.19
C ALA A 358 -7.14 -3.84 -19.44
N LEU A 359 -6.41 -2.73 -19.41
CA LEU A 359 -5.28 -2.53 -20.33
C LEU A 359 -4.30 -3.67 -20.09
N ASP A 360 -4.15 -4.53 -21.10
CA ASP A 360 -3.21 -5.65 -21.08
C ASP A 360 -1.82 -5.15 -20.65
N PRO A 361 -1.08 -5.94 -19.85
CA PRO A 361 0.32 -5.62 -19.61
C PRO A 361 1.01 -5.53 -20.98
N PRO A 362 1.81 -4.48 -21.25
CA PRO A 362 2.48 -4.38 -22.53
C PRO A 362 3.33 -5.63 -22.73
N VAL A 363 3.17 -6.27 -23.89
CA VAL A 363 4.05 -7.34 -24.37
C VAL A 363 5.41 -6.73 -24.72
N LYS A 364 6.18 -6.28 -23.73
CA LYS A 364 7.56 -5.80 -23.88
C LYS A 364 8.36 -6.01 -22.59
N CYS A 365 8.53 -7.26 -22.17
CA CYS A 365 9.58 -7.62 -21.20
C CYS A 365 10.87 -8.14 -21.88
N LEU A 366 10.83 -8.44 -23.19
CA LEU A 366 11.97 -9.03 -23.92
C LEU A 366 12.85 -8.02 -24.67
N GLN A 367 12.40 -6.77 -24.88
CA GLN A 367 13.17 -5.78 -25.66
C GLN A 367 14.17 -4.96 -24.83
N SER A 368 13.92 -4.76 -23.52
CA SER A 368 14.83 -4.00 -22.66
C SER A 368 16.16 -4.73 -22.38
N TRP A 369 16.15 -6.07 -22.43
CA TRP A 369 17.38 -6.87 -22.28
C TRP A 369 18.27 -6.80 -23.51
N HIS A 370 17.70 -6.71 -24.71
CA HIS A 370 18.47 -6.59 -25.95
C HIS A 370 19.22 -5.25 -26.04
N TRP A 371 18.59 -4.15 -25.60
CA TRP A 371 19.23 -2.84 -25.50
C TRP A 371 20.35 -2.79 -24.46
N MET A 372 20.18 -3.45 -23.31
CA MET A 372 21.19 -3.47 -22.26
C MET A 372 22.42 -4.31 -22.65
N VAL A 373 22.21 -5.39 -23.42
CA VAL A 373 23.30 -6.22 -23.99
C VAL A 373 24.04 -5.46 -25.11
N GLN A 374 23.33 -4.79 -26.01
CA GLN A 374 23.95 -3.94 -27.06
C GLN A 374 24.71 -2.72 -26.50
N MET A 375 24.31 -2.20 -25.34
CA MET A 375 25.01 -1.08 -24.69
C MET A 375 26.33 -1.54 -24.04
N LEU A 376 26.41 -2.79 -23.59
CA LEU A 376 27.61 -3.37 -22.98
C LEU A 376 28.62 -3.89 -24.02
N GLU A 377 28.17 -4.32 -25.20
CA GLU A 377 29.06 -4.75 -26.29
C GLU A 377 29.75 -3.60 -27.04
N ASN A 378 29.19 -2.38 -27.01
CA ASN A 378 29.72 -1.23 -27.76
C ASN A 378 30.61 -0.26 -26.95
N TYR A 379 30.94 -0.57 -25.69
CA TYR A 379 31.78 0.30 -24.86
C TYR A 379 33.26 -0.11 -24.92
N HIS A 380 33.98 0.39 -25.92
CA HIS A 380 35.46 0.39 -25.95
C HIS A 380 36.01 1.53 -25.09
N PRO A 381 36.89 1.30 -24.10
CA PRO A 381 37.47 2.39 -23.33
C PRO A 381 38.73 2.94 -24.02
N ILE A 382 38.71 4.23 -24.38
CA ILE A 382 39.93 5.02 -24.60
C ILE A 382 40.28 5.63 -23.24
N ILE A 383 41.38 5.18 -22.61
CA ILE A 383 41.95 5.78 -21.39
C ILE A 383 43.37 6.27 -21.72
N PRO A 384 43.73 7.53 -21.49
CA PRO A 384 45.13 7.95 -21.43
C PRO A 384 45.73 7.57 -20.07
N LEU A 385 46.92 6.98 -20.09
CA LEU A 385 47.74 6.71 -18.90
C LEU A 385 48.04 8.01 -18.15
N ALA A 386 47.71 8.04 -16.86
CA ALA A 386 48.40 8.88 -15.89
C ALA A 386 48.60 8.07 -14.60
N THR A 387 49.86 8.00 -14.21
CA THR A 387 50.48 7.23 -13.13
C THR A 387 49.99 7.63 -11.74
N GLY A 388 49.69 6.66 -10.88
CA GLY A 388 49.48 6.91 -9.45
C GLY A 388 48.85 5.72 -8.72
N THR A 389 49.66 4.98 -7.98
CA THR A 389 49.31 3.77 -7.24
C THR A 389 48.31 4.04 -6.11
N HIS A 390 47.01 3.92 -6.37
CA HIS A 390 45.99 3.77 -5.31
C HIS A 390 44.70 3.02 -5.74
N PHE A 391 44.73 2.28 -6.86
CA PHE A 391 43.52 1.68 -7.45
C PHE A 391 43.32 0.17 -7.21
N LEU A 392 44.19 -0.49 -6.42
CA LEU A 392 44.16 -1.97 -6.28
C LEU A 392 43.38 -2.51 -5.07
N SER A 393 42.76 -1.67 -4.23
CA SER A 393 41.90 -2.15 -3.13
C SER A 393 40.42 -2.29 -3.50
N ASN A 394 39.92 -1.57 -4.51
CA ASN A 394 38.49 -1.58 -4.87
C ASN A 394 38.08 -2.65 -5.89
N LEU A 395 39.02 -3.31 -6.58
CA LEU A 395 38.68 -4.37 -7.55
C LEU A 395 38.42 -5.75 -6.93
N ARG A 396 38.76 -5.97 -5.64
CA ARG A 396 38.42 -7.24 -4.95
C ARG A 396 37.00 -7.27 -4.40
N ILE A 397 36.37 -6.12 -4.15
CA ILE A 397 35.01 -6.05 -3.62
C ILE A 397 33.96 -6.27 -4.72
N LEU A 398 34.21 -5.83 -5.96
CA LEU A 398 33.30 -6.09 -7.09
C LEU A 398 33.27 -7.56 -7.55
N ARG A 399 34.31 -8.35 -7.25
CA ARG A 399 34.36 -9.77 -7.66
C ARG A 399 33.59 -10.71 -6.74
N VAL A 400 33.31 -10.30 -5.49
CA VAL A 400 32.54 -11.09 -4.52
C VAL A 400 31.03 -10.90 -4.72
N VAL A 401 30.57 -9.70 -5.07
CA VAL A 401 29.14 -9.44 -5.33
C VAL A 401 28.63 -10.10 -6.62
N TYR A 402 29.53 -10.34 -7.59
CA TYR A 402 29.15 -10.88 -8.90
C TYR A 402 29.08 -12.41 -8.94
N ILE A 403 29.72 -13.13 -8.03
CA ILE A 403 29.74 -14.61 -8.04
C ILE A 403 28.54 -15.20 -7.28
N ASP A 404 28.01 -14.53 -6.26
CA ASP A 404 26.84 -15.05 -5.51
C ASP A 404 25.49 -14.86 -6.23
N SER A 405 25.42 -13.94 -7.20
CA SER A 405 24.18 -13.71 -7.97
C SER A 405 24.00 -14.65 -9.16
N VAL A 406 25.06 -15.35 -9.60
CA VAL A 406 25.02 -16.25 -10.76
C VAL A 406 24.80 -17.71 -10.35
N LEU A 407 25.05 -18.09 -9.09
CA LEU A 407 24.89 -19.47 -8.63
C LEU A 407 23.46 -19.83 -8.15
N VAL A 408 22.57 -18.84 -7.94
CA VAL A 408 21.18 -19.09 -7.46
C VAL A 408 20.19 -19.36 -8.61
N LEU A 409 20.64 -19.37 -9.87
CA LEU A 409 19.80 -19.67 -11.04
C LEU A 409 20.10 -21.03 -11.71
N ARG A 410 20.84 -21.91 -11.04
CA ARG A 410 20.89 -23.34 -11.37
C ARG A 410 20.92 -24.19 -10.10
N ILE A 411 19.75 -24.45 -9.54
CA ILE A 411 19.22 -25.72 -9.01
C ILE A 411 17.70 -25.57 -8.94
#